data_AF-W7UU14-F1
#
_entry.id   AF-W7UU14-F1
#
_cell.length_a   1.000
_cell.length_b   1.000
_cell.length_c   1.000
_cell.angle_alpha   90.00
_cell.angle_beta   90.00
_cell.angle_gamma   90.00
#
_symmetry.space_group_name_H-M   'P 1'
#
loop_
_entity.id
_entity.type
_entity.pdbx_description
1 polymer ?
#
loop_
_entity_poly.entity_id
_entity_poly.type
_entity_poly.pdbx_seq_one_letter_code
_entity_poly.pdbx_strand_id
1 'polypeptide(L)'
;MKKYEKILLILFSVMTVIFAADVLYRWKKLDIELDYHMFDSLTTVLALLFIVSFFGIMAILVSWWLRKRIEAGKKPISKLYKWSFILSFIPFAMLTAASAASMSEGFTFMLSTSYGIDAFVSTFVWYGFILLSVIIPVFPVIIFWQLLYIIKRRKYRKQMKECADN
;
A
#
# COMPACT_ATOMS: atom_id res chain seq x y z
N MET A 1 11.86 -17.66 13.71
CA MET A 1 12.39 -16.90 12.55
C MET A 1 13.76 -17.44 12.19
N LYS A 2 14.04 -17.60 10.90
CA LYS A 2 15.35 -18.04 10.41
C LYS A 2 16.38 -16.90 10.53
N LYS A 3 17.68 -17.24 10.54
CA LYS A 3 18.78 -16.27 10.69
C LYS A 3 18.71 -15.14 9.65
N TYR A 4 18.45 -15.47 8.39
CA TYR A 4 18.31 -14.46 7.31
C TYR A 4 17.07 -13.56 7.47
N GLU A 5 15.96 -14.07 8.01
CA GLU A 5 14.74 -13.28 8.24
C GLU A 5 15.00 -12.20 9.30
N LYS A 6 15.78 -12.54 10.34
CA LYS A 6 16.18 -11.58 11.38
C LYS A 6 17.10 -10.49 10.81
N ILE A 7 18.10 -10.87 10.00
CA ILE A 7 19.04 -9.92 9.39
C ILE A 7 18.29 -8.95 8.47
N LEU A 8 17.40 -9.46 7.60
CA LEU A 8 16.61 -8.62 6.71
C LEU A 8 15.65 -7.70 7.47
N LEU A 9 15.03 -8.21 8.55
CA LEU A 9 14.13 -7.40 9.37
C LEU A 9 14.89 -6.26 10.06
N ILE A 10 16.07 -6.53 10.61
CA ILE A 10 16.94 -5.48 11.18
C ILE A 10 17.31 -4.46 10.11
N LEU A 11 17.75 -4.90 8.93
CA LEU A 11 18.17 -4.01 7.85
C LEU A 11 17.03 -3.09 7.40
N PHE A 12 15.83 -3.64 7.19
CA PHE A 12 14.66 -2.84 6.84
C PHE A 12 14.21 -1.93 8.00
N SER A 13 14.26 -2.39 9.24
CA SER A 13 13.92 -1.57 10.40
C SER A 13 14.86 -0.39 10.58
N VAL A 14 16.17 -0.56 10.34
CA VAL A 14 17.14 0.55 10.38
C VAL A 14 16.78 1.60 9.34
N MET A 15 16.45 1.20 8.11
CA MET A 15 16.02 2.13 7.06
C MET A 15 14.73 2.88 7.43
N THR A 16 13.77 2.18 8.06
CA THR A 16 12.53 2.81 8.58
C THR A 16 12.83 3.86 9.64
N VAL A 17 13.74 3.56 10.57
CA VAL A 17 14.14 4.50 11.64
C VAL A 17 14.88 5.71 11.08
N ILE A 18 15.77 5.51 10.10
CA ILE A 18 16.49 6.61 9.44
C ILE A 18 15.51 7.57 8.76
N PHE A 19 14.53 7.05 8.02
CA PHE A 19 13.49 7.88 7.39
C PHE A 19 12.64 8.63 8.43
N ALA A 20 12.21 7.95 9.50
CA ALA A 20 11.46 8.60 10.58
C ALA A 20 12.26 9.72 11.26
N ALA A 21 13.57 9.51 11.44
CA ALA A 21 14.47 10.54 11.98
C ALA A 21 14.61 11.75 11.04
N ASP A 22 14.73 11.54 9.72
CA ASP A 22 14.76 12.64 8.73
C ASP A 22 13.44 13.43 8.74
N VAL A 23 12.28 12.74 8.78
CA VAL A 23 10.96 13.39 8.87
C VAL A 23 10.83 14.20 10.15
N LEU A 24 11.22 13.64 11.31
CA LEU A 24 11.16 14.35 12.59
C LEU A 24 12.11 15.55 12.64
N TYR A 25 13.32 15.41 12.10
CA TYR A 25 14.29 16.50 12.01
C TYR A 25 13.75 17.64 11.14
N ARG A 26 13.17 17.31 9.99
CA ARG A 26 12.58 18.29 9.06
C ARG A 26 11.32 18.93 9.63
N TRP A 27 10.47 18.17 10.32
CA TRP A 27 9.32 18.73 11.03
C TRP A 27 9.78 19.78 12.03
N LYS A 28 10.75 19.45 12.89
CA LYS A 28 11.29 20.38 13.88
C LYS A 28 11.93 21.62 13.24
N LYS A 29 12.52 21.48 12.05
CA LYS A 29 13.10 22.60 11.30
C LYS A 29 12.03 23.47 10.61
N LEU A 30 10.91 22.87 10.18
CA LEU A 30 9.78 23.57 9.56
C LEU A 30 9.11 24.58 10.51
N ASP A 31 9.11 24.28 11.81
CA ASP A 31 8.60 25.21 12.83
C ASP A 31 9.46 26.48 12.97
N ILE A 32 10.66 26.50 12.37
CA ILE A 32 11.65 27.59 12.50
C ILE A 32 11.80 28.37 11.19
N GLU A 33 11.73 27.71 10.03
CA GLU A 33 11.83 28.33 8.70
C GLU A 33 10.77 27.70 7.78
N LEU A 34 9.83 28.53 7.31
CA LEU A 34 8.76 28.16 6.37
C LEU A 34 9.33 28.09 4.95
N ASP A 35 10.37 27.28 4.77
CA ASP A 35 11.11 27.18 3.53
C ASP A 35 10.52 26.11 2.62
N TYR A 36 10.32 26.45 1.35
CA TYR A 36 9.57 25.67 0.35
C TYR A 36 10.29 24.39 -0.11
N HIS A 37 11.46 24.06 0.45
CA HIS A 37 12.30 22.90 0.09
C HIS A 37 11.92 21.59 0.80
N MET A 38 10.63 21.39 1.11
CA MET A 38 10.13 20.21 1.83
C MET A 38 10.39 18.88 1.07
N PHE A 39 10.64 18.94 -0.23
CA PHE A 39 10.91 17.80 -1.11
C PHE A 39 12.24 17.94 -1.86
N ASP A 40 13.34 17.94 -1.12
CA ASP A 40 14.66 17.77 -1.74
C ASP A 40 14.83 16.32 -2.24
N SER A 41 15.69 16.15 -3.23
CA SER A 41 16.13 14.89 -3.82
C SER A 41 16.46 13.82 -2.77
N LEU A 42 17.11 14.21 -1.67
CA LEU A 42 17.48 13.31 -0.58
C LEU A 42 16.26 12.76 0.17
N THR A 43 15.26 13.58 0.47
CA THR A 43 14.01 13.15 1.12
C THR A 43 13.23 12.19 0.24
N THR A 44 13.23 12.45 -1.07
CA THR A 44 12.59 11.58 -2.07
C THR A 44 13.25 10.19 -2.10
N VAL A 45 14.58 10.13 -2.09
CA VAL A 45 15.33 8.85 -2.03
C VAL A 45 15.06 8.11 -0.73
N LEU A 46 15.08 8.80 0.42
CA LEU A 46 14.79 8.18 1.71
C LEU A 46 13.34 7.67 1.80
N ALA A 47 12.38 8.39 1.21
CA ALA A 47 10.99 7.96 1.12
C ALA A 47 10.84 6.66 0.30
N LEU A 48 11.56 6.54 -0.82
CA LEU A 48 11.57 5.30 -1.61
C LEU A 48 12.18 4.13 -0.81
N LEU A 49 13.29 4.35 -0.10
CA LEU A 49 13.92 3.35 0.75
C LEU A 49 13.00 2.92 1.91
N PHE A 50 12.24 3.85 2.47
CA PHE A 50 11.23 3.56 3.47
C PHE A 50 10.13 2.66 2.90
N ILE A 51 9.60 2.97 1.71
CA ILE A 51 8.55 2.16 1.05
C ILE A 51 9.04 0.72 0.83
N VAL A 52 10.24 0.55 0.29
CA VAL A 52 10.85 -0.78 0.09
C VAL A 52 11.01 -1.52 1.42
N SER A 53 11.45 -0.82 2.45
CA SER A 53 11.67 -1.40 3.78
C SER A 53 10.36 -1.80 4.45
N PHE A 54 9.33 -0.99 4.34
CA PHE A 54 7.98 -1.29 4.84
C PHE A 54 7.43 -2.55 4.20
N PHE A 55 7.52 -2.66 2.86
CA PHE A 55 7.09 -3.87 2.15
C PHE A 55 7.95 -5.09 2.50
N GLY A 56 9.26 -4.92 2.64
CA GLY A 56 10.17 -5.96 3.09
C GLY A 56 9.81 -6.53 4.45
N ILE A 57 9.55 -5.66 5.44
CA ILE A 57 9.12 -6.06 6.80
C ILE A 57 7.80 -6.83 6.74
N MET A 58 6.81 -6.30 6.02
CA MET A 58 5.51 -6.95 5.86
C MET A 58 5.63 -8.34 5.25
N ALA A 59 6.42 -8.50 4.18
CA ALA A 59 6.66 -9.81 3.57
C ALA A 59 7.31 -10.81 4.53
N ILE A 60 8.28 -10.38 5.33
CA ILE A 60 8.97 -11.24 6.30
C ILE A 60 8.03 -11.67 7.41
N LEU A 61 7.28 -10.73 8.01
CA LEU A 61 6.35 -11.00 9.10
C LEU A 61 5.24 -11.97 8.66
N VAL A 62 4.64 -11.71 7.49
CA VAL A 62 3.64 -12.60 6.88
C VAL A 62 4.22 -13.99 6.64
N SER A 63 5.41 -14.06 6.05
CA SER A 63 6.08 -15.33 5.76
C SER A 63 6.36 -16.13 7.01
N TRP A 64 6.82 -15.47 8.06
CA TRP A 64 7.09 -16.09 9.35
C TRP A 64 5.80 -16.57 10.03
N TRP A 65 4.74 -15.75 10.04
CA TRP A 65 3.46 -16.10 10.65
C TRP A 65 2.80 -17.30 9.96
N LEU A 66 2.81 -17.33 8.62
CA LEU A 66 2.28 -18.46 7.85
C LEU A 66 3.06 -19.75 8.16
N ARG A 67 4.40 -19.67 8.28
CA ARG A 67 5.23 -20.83 8.63
C ARG A 67 4.91 -21.35 10.03
N LYS A 68 4.78 -20.45 11.02
CA LYS A 68 4.42 -20.81 12.40
C LYS A 68 3.05 -21.50 12.48
N ARG A 69 2.11 -21.15 11.59
CA ARG A 69 0.82 -21.86 11.49
C ARG A 69 0.95 -23.27 10.95
N ILE A 70 1.81 -23.49 9.96
CA ILE A 70 2.08 -24.83 9.41
C ILE A 70 2.74 -25.70 10.49
N GLU A 71 3.74 -25.17 11.20
CA GLU A 71 4.40 -25.86 12.31
C GLU A 71 3.42 -26.24 13.43
N ALA A 72 2.38 -25.43 13.65
CA ALA A 72 1.30 -25.71 14.60
C ALA A 72 0.19 -26.63 14.03
N GLY A 73 0.38 -27.26 12.87
CA GLY A 73 -0.60 -28.14 12.22
C GLY A 73 -1.85 -27.42 11.68
N LYS A 74 -1.85 -26.09 11.65
CA LYS A 74 -2.98 -25.28 11.17
C LYS A 74 -2.83 -24.99 9.68
N LYS A 75 -3.97 -24.86 8.98
CA LYS A 75 -3.97 -24.41 7.60
C LYS A 75 -3.26 -23.04 7.50
N PRO A 76 -2.23 -22.89 6.64
CA PRO A 76 -1.47 -21.65 6.54
C PRO A 76 -2.36 -20.49 6.10
N ILE A 77 -3.23 -20.72 5.12
CA ILE A 77 -4.18 -19.72 4.63
C ILE A 77 -5.49 -19.91 5.38
N SER A 78 -5.79 -18.99 6.30
CA SER A 78 -7.07 -18.95 7.00
C SER A 78 -8.18 -18.36 6.14
N LYS A 79 -9.44 -18.57 6.55
CA LYS A 79 -10.59 -17.83 5.97
C LYS A 79 -10.39 -16.31 6.06
N LEU A 80 -9.83 -15.81 7.16
CA LEU A 80 -9.51 -14.38 7.34
C LEU A 80 -8.52 -13.87 6.28
N TYR A 81 -7.53 -14.68 5.90
CA TYR A 81 -6.57 -14.31 4.86
C TYR A 81 -7.22 -14.20 3.47
N LYS A 82 -8.23 -15.04 3.20
CA LYS A 82 -9.06 -14.96 1.99
C LYS A 82 -9.98 -13.73 2.01
N TRP A 83 -10.61 -13.44 3.15
CA TRP A 83 -11.44 -12.26 3.31
C TRP A 83 -10.64 -10.98 3.16
N SER A 84 -9.44 -10.90 3.76
CA SER A 84 -8.53 -9.77 3.58
C SER A 84 -8.15 -9.55 2.11
N PHE A 85 -7.90 -10.63 1.35
CA PHE A 85 -7.68 -10.53 -0.09
C PHE A 85 -8.90 -9.97 -0.84
N ILE A 86 -10.12 -10.42 -0.51
CA ILE A 86 -11.35 -9.92 -1.13
C ILE A 86 -11.58 -8.45 -0.75
N LEU A 87 -11.42 -8.10 0.53
CA LEU A 87 -11.58 -6.73 1.04
C LEU A 87 -10.63 -5.75 0.36
N SER A 88 -9.45 -6.23 -0.06
CA SER A 88 -8.47 -5.44 -0.78
C SER A 88 -8.97 -4.95 -2.15
N PHE A 89 -10.02 -5.55 -2.72
CA PHE A 89 -10.65 -5.06 -3.96
C PHE A 89 -11.67 -3.94 -3.73
N ILE A 90 -12.13 -3.72 -2.49
CA ILE A 90 -13.15 -2.71 -2.19
C ILE A 90 -12.70 -1.31 -2.61
N PRO A 91 -11.47 -0.86 -2.30
CA PRO A 91 -11.03 0.47 -2.73
C PRO A 91 -11.01 0.63 -4.26
N PHE A 92 -10.69 -0.43 -5.02
CA PHE A 92 -10.78 -0.39 -6.48
C PHE A 92 -12.23 -0.31 -6.95
N ALA A 93 -13.12 -1.11 -6.38
CA ALA A 93 -14.54 -1.10 -6.74
C ALA A 93 -15.19 0.25 -6.42
N MET A 94 -14.89 0.81 -5.25
CA MET A 94 -15.35 2.15 -4.85
C MET A 94 -14.78 3.23 -5.77
N LEU A 95 -13.50 3.14 -6.15
CA LEU A 95 -12.90 4.09 -7.08
C LEU A 95 -13.59 4.00 -8.44
N THR A 96 -13.77 2.81 -9.00
CA THR A 96 -14.45 2.62 -10.30
C THR A 96 -15.90 3.12 -10.26
N ALA A 97 -16.63 2.82 -9.19
CA ALA A 97 -18.00 3.28 -9.01
C ALA A 97 -18.08 4.81 -8.87
N ALA A 98 -17.19 5.40 -8.08
CA ALA A 98 -17.10 6.86 -7.92
C ALA A 98 -16.74 7.52 -9.25
N SER A 99 -15.72 7.03 -9.97
CA SER A 99 -15.36 7.56 -11.29
C SER A 99 -16.50 7.46 -12.30
N ALA A 100 -17.26 6.37 -12.30
CA ALA A 100 -18.42 6.21 -13.18
C ALA A 100 -19.56 7.18 -12.82
N ALA A 101 -19.85 7.38 -11.54
CA ALA A 101 -20.84 8.34 -11.06
C ALA A 101 -20.42 9.78 -11.39
N SER A 102 -19.17 10.15 -11.09
CA SER A 102 -18.61 11.47 -11.41
C SER A 102 -18.59 11.75 -12.90
N MET A 103 -18.33 10.74 -13.73
CA MET A 103 -18.41 10.87 -15.20
C MET A 103 -19.85 11.19 -15.63
N SER A 104 -20.84 10.46 -15.12
CA SER A 104 -22.26 10.70 -15.44
C SER A 104 -22.75 12.10 -15.02
N GLU A 105 -22.42 12.52 -13.82
CA GLU A 105 -22.79 13.84 -13.30
C GLU A 105 -22.05 14.97 -14.01
N GLY A 106 -20.75 14.80 -14.28
CA GLY A 106 -19.93 15.78 -14.99
C GLY A 106 -20.40 16.05 -16.43
N PHE A 107 -20.81 15.01 -17.16
CA PHE A 107 -21.39 15.16 -18.50
C PHE A 107 -22.72 15.93 -18.47
N THR A 108 -23.57 15.62 -17.50
CA THR A 108 -24.89 16.27 -17.35
C THR A 108 -24.76 17.73 -16.93
N PHE A 109 -23.78 18.04 -16.08
CA PHE A 109 -23.52 19.37 -15.56
C PHE A 109 -22.84 20.30 -16.59
N MET A 110 -21.86 19.80 -17.36
CA MET A 110 -21.21 20.56 -18.43
C MET A 110 -22.17 20.99 -19.54
N LEU A 111 -23.21 20.20 -19.81
CA LEU A 111 -24.18 20.49 -20.87
C LEU A 111 -25.34 21.39 -20.43
N SER A 112 -25.50 21.67 -19.13
CA SER A 112 -26.69 22.33 -18.58
C SER A 112 -26.47 23.69 -17.91
N THR A 113 -25.24 24.10 -17.60
CA THR A 113 -24.97 25.35 -16.85
C THR A 113 -23.82 26.19 -17.43
N SER A 114 -23.96 27.52 -17.37
CA SER A 114 -23.00 28.50 -17.92
C SER A 114 -21.69 28.63 -17.14
N TYR A 115 -21.67 28.18 -15.88
CA TYR A 115 -20.48 28.09 -15.01
C TYR A 115 -20.02 26.64 -14.79
N GLY A 116 -20.51 25.72 -15.64
CA GLY A 116 -20.25 24.28 -15.53
C GLY A 116 -18.76 23.93 -15.51
N ILE A 117 -17.95 24.72 -16.22
CA ILE A 117 -16.50 24.52 -16.36
C ILE A 117 -15.76 24.84 -15.03
N ASP A 118 -16.09 25.92 -14.34
CA ASP A 118 -15.38 26.32 -13.11
C ASP A 118 -15.67 25.36 -11.93
N ALA A 119 -16.93 24.93 -11.80
CA ALA A 119 -17.32 23.94 -10.81
C ALA A 119 -16.78 22.53 -11.15
N PHE A 120 -16.65 22.18 -12.44
CA PHE A 120 -15.94 20.97 -12.86
C PHE A 120 -14.46 21.00 -12.48
N VAL A 121 -13.76 22.10 -12.72
CA VAL A 121 -12.34 22.26 -12.37
C VAL A 121 -12.13 22.17 -10.86
N SER A 122 -12.94 22.86 -10.04
CA SER A 122 -12.86 22.79 -8.58
C SER A 122 -13.06 21.37 -8.04
N THR A 123 -14.07 20.66 -8.56
CA THR A 123 -14.37 19.27 -8.17
C THR A 123 -13.26 18.32 -8.61
N PHE A 124 -12.69 18.53 -9.80
CA PHE A 124 -11.57 17.75 -10.32
C PHE A 124 -10.30 17.93 -9.46
N VAL A 125 -10.01 19.14 -8.99
CA VAL A 125 -8.86 19.39 -8.10
C VAL A 125 -9.05 18.71 -6.74
N TRP A 126 -10.23 18.82 -6.13
CA TRP A 126 -10.50 18.17 -4.84
C TRP A 126 -10.50 16.64 -4.92
N TYR A 127 -11.14 16.07 -5.94
CA TYR A 127 -11.08 14.62 -6.18
C TYR A 127 -9.67 14.16 -6.53
N GLY A 128 -8.93 14.94 -7.33
CA GLY A 128 -7.53 14.69 -7.65
C GLY A 128 -6.66 14.66 -6.40
N PHE A 129 -6.86 15.58 -5.46
CA PHE A 129 -6.16 15.59 -4.18
C PHE A 129 -6.46 14.34 -3.37
N ILE A 130 -7.73 13.95 -3.20
CA ILE A 130 -8.13 12.73 -2.48
C ILE A 130 -7.54 11.48 -3.15
N LEU A 131 -7.58 11.40 -4.48
CA LEU A 131 -6.99 10.32 -5.26
C LEU A 131 -5.48 10.22 -5.03
N LEU A 132 -4.74 11.32 -5.14
CA LEU A 132 -3.29 11.36 -5.03
C LEU A 132 -2.78 11.21 -3.60
N SER A 133 -3.48 11.74 -2.60
CA SER A 133 -3.01 11.77 -1.21
C SER A 133 -3.48 10.58 -0.38
N VAL A 134 -4.63 9.97 -0.71
CA VAL A 134 -5.21 8.88 0.11
C VAL A 134 -5.26 7.58 -0.66
N ILE A 135 -5.72 7.59 -1.90
CA ILE A 135 -5.97 6.36 -2.67
C ILE A 135 -4.66 5.82 -3.28
N ILE A 136 -3.89 6.68 -3.93
CA ILE A 136 -2.63 6.31 -4.60
C ILE A 136 -1.58 5.74 -3.63
N PRO A 137 -1.42 6.20 -2.37
CA PRO A 137 -0.49 5.57 -1.43
C PRO A 137 -0.96 4.20 -0.93
N VAL A 138 -2.28 4.00 -0.84
CA VAL A 138 -2.89 2.76 -0.33
C VAL A 138 -2.89 1.67 -1.41
N PHE A 139 -2.99 2.03 -2.68
CA PHE A 139 -2.98 1.11 -3.82
C PHE A 139 -1.74 0.20 -3.90
N PRO A 140 -0.50 0.71 -3.83
CA PRO A 140 0.71 -0.09 -3.78
C PRO A 140 0.69 -1.12 -2.65
N VAL A 141 0.16 -0.73 -1.48
CA VAL A 141 0.06 -1.63 -0.33
C VAL A 141 -0.91 -2.77 -0.58
N ILE A 142 -2.05 -2.45 -1.18
CA ILE A 142 -3.06 -3.43 -1.56
C ILE A 142 -2.52 -4.37 -2.65
N ILE A 143 -1.93 -3.85 -3.72
CA ILE A 143 -1.38 -4.64 -4.82
C ILE A 143 -0.28 -5.55 -4.29
N PHE A 144 0.60 -5.03 -3.44
CA PHE A 144 1.64 -5.81 -2.77
C PHE A 144 1.04 -6.95 -1.93
N TRP A 145 -0.03 -6.68 -1.18
CA TRP A 145 -0.75 -7.69 -0.42
C TRP A 145 -1.36 -8.78 -1.31
N GLN A 146 -1.97 -8.39 -2.44
CA GLN A 146 -2.53 -9.31 -3.42
C GLN A 146 -1.44 -10.21 -4.05
N LEU A 147 -0.31 -9.64 -4.44
CA LEU A 147 0.84 -10.37 -4.97
C LEU A 147 1.39 -11.36 -3.93
N LEU A 148 1.60 -10.93 -2.69
CA LEU A 148 2.02 -11.80 -1.59
C LEU A 148 1.04 -12.97 -1.40
N TYR A 149 -0.27 -12.70 -1.39
CA TYR A 149 -1.29 -13.74 -1.28
C TYR A 149 -1.18 -14.77 -2.41
N ILE A 150 -1.07 -14.32 -3.66
CA ILE A 150 -0.98 -15.18 -4.85
C ILE A 150 0.28 -16.05 -4.79
N ILE A 151 1.44 -15.46 -4.53
CA ILE A 151 2.72 -16.17 -4.45
C ILE A 151 2.67 -17.25 -3.36
N LYS A 152 2.17 -16.91 -2.16
CA LYS A 152 2.06 -17.87 -1.05
C LYS A 152 1.07 -18.99 -1.35
N ARG A 153 -0.08 -18.67 -1.96
CA ARG A 153 -1.08 -19.67 -2.36
C ARG A 153 -0.53 -20.63 -3.41
N ARG A 154 0.20 -20.14 -4.41
CA ARG A 154 0.86 -20.98 -5.43
C ARG A 154 1.89 -21.92 -4.79
N LYS A 155 2.77 -21.38 -3.93
CA LYS A 155 3.79 -22.18 -3.24
C LYS A 155 3.17 -23.28 -2.37
N TYR A 156 2.11 -22.96 -1.63
CA TYR A 156 1.41 -23.94 -0.81
C TYR A 156 0.75 -25.05 -1.62
N ARG A 157 0.09 -24.70 -2.73
CA ARG A 157 -0.51 -25.71 -3.63
C ARG A 157 0.55 -26.64 -4.22
N LYS A 158 1.73 -26.12 -4.55
CA LYS A 158 2.84 -26.94 -5.05
C LYS A 158 3.32 -27.93 -4.00
N GLN A 159 3.53 -27.46 -2.76
CA GLN A 159 3.93 -28.32 -1.64
C GLN A 159 2.91 -29.41 -1.30
N MET A 160 1.60 -29.11 -1.41
CA MET A 160 0.57 -30.13 -1.20
C MET A 160 0.51 -31.20 -2.29
N LYS A 161 0.86 -30.86 -3.54
CA LYS A 161 0.97 -31.85 -4.61
C LYS A 161 2.17 -32.78 -4.40
N GLU A 162 3.33 -32.19 -4.09
CA GLU A 162 4.56 -32.95 -3.81
C GLU A 162 4.41 -33.91 -2.61
N CYS A 163 3.59 -33.58 -1.60
CA CYS A 163 3.25 -34.50 -0.50
C CYS A 163 2.15 -35.53 -0.82
N ALA A 164 1.38 -35.35 -1.90
CA ALA A 164 0.37 -36.31 -2.31
C ALA A 164 0.92 -37.35 -3.30
N ASP A 165 2.01 -37.01 -3.98
CA ASP A 165 2.70 -37.87 -4.96
C ASP A 165 3.80 -38.74 -4.32
N ASN A 166 4.09 -38.56 -3.01
CA ASN A 166 5.00 -39.40 -2.20
C ASN A 166 4.20 -40.22 -1.18
#